data_AF-A0A377WHQ6-F1
#
_entry.id   AF-A0A377WHQ6-F1
#
_cell.length_a   1.000
_cell.length_b   1.000
_cell.length_c   1.000
_cell.angle_alpha   90.00
_cell.angle_beta   90.00
_cell.angle_gamma   90.00
#
_symmetry.space_group_name_H-M   'P 1'
#
loop_
_entity.id
_entity.type
_entity.pdbx_description
1 polymer ?
#
loop_
_entity_poly.entity_id
_entity_poly.type
_entity_poly.pdbx_seq_one_letter_code
_entity_poly.pdbx_strand_id
1 'polypeptide(L)'
;MSGGHTGFILMLAMIALSYIFLAFAVKKIALGVAYALWEGIGILLITLFSVLLFDESLSLLKIAGLTTLVIGIVLIKSGTQKKASSKQEVAHAAV
;
A
#
# COMPACT_ATOMS: atom_id res chain seq x y z
N MET A 1 29.13 4.86 -21.44
CA MET A 1 28.83 6.23 -21.91
C MET A 1 27.47 6.27 -22.60
N SER A 2 26.39 6.19 -21.81
CA SER A 2 25.00 6.57 -22.12
C SER A 2 24.25 6.56 -20.77
N GLY A 3 24.75 7.38 -19.85
CA GLY A 3 24.42 7.38 -18.42
C GLY A 3 23.80 8.69 -17.94
N GLY A 4 23.17 9.47 -18.84
CA GLY A 4 22.60 10.77 -18.47
C GLY A 4 21.11 10.73 -18.15
N HIS A 5 20.32 9.98 -18.94
CA HIS A 5 18.85 10.10 -18.90
C HIS A 5 18.10 8.77 -18.94
N THR A 6 18.69 7.70 -19.47
CA THR A 6 18.02 6.39 -19.62
C THR A 6 17.53 5.83 -18.29
N GLY A 7 18.32 5.94 -17.21
CA GLY A 7 17.92 5.52 -15.87
C GLY A 7 16.75 6.35 -15.32
N PHE A 8 16.76 7.67 -15.53
CA PHE A 8 15.67 8.55 -15.13
C PHE A 8 14.38 8.27 -15.91
N ILE A 9 14.49 8.02 -17.21
CA ILE A 9 13.35 7.66 -18.07
C ILE A 9 12.76 6.33 -17.62
N LEU A 10 13.59 5.33 -17.32
CA LEU A 10 13.14 4.03 -16.83
C LEU A 10 12.44 4.15 -15.47
N MET A 11 13.02 4.91 -14.54
CA MET A 11 12.42 5.19 -13.23
C MET A 11 11.07 5.90 -13.38
N LEU A 12 10.99 6.96 -14.18
CA LEU A 12 9.76 7.70 -14.44
C LEU A 12 8.68 6.80 -15.05
N ALA A 13 9.05 5.95 -16.02
CA ALA A 13 8.13 5.01 -16.63
C ALA A 13 7.57 4.01 -15.61
N MET A 14 8.41 3.46 -14.73
CA MET A 14 8.00 2.54 -13.67
C MET A 14 7.11 3.20 -12.61
N ILE A 15 7.46 4.42 -12.18
CA ILE A 15 6.64 5.20 -11.24
C ILE A 15 5.27 5.52 -11.85
N ALA A 16 5.25 6.02 -13.10
CA ALA A 16 4.01 6.32 -13.79
C ALA A 16 3.11 5.08 -13.90
N LEU A 17 3.69 3.92 -14.25
CA LEU A 17 2.96 2.66 -14.34
C LEU A 17 2.36 2.24 -12.98
N SER A 18 3.13 2.35 -11.90
CA SER A 18 2.66 2.09 -10.53
C SER A 18 1.48 3.00 -10.15
N TYR A 19 1.59 4.30 -10.42
CA TYR A 19 0.52 5.27 -10.13
C TYR A 19 -0.72 5.07 -11.00
N ILE A 20 -0.57 4.62 -12.24
CA ILE A 20 -1.71 4.27 -13.10
C ILE A 20 -2.47 3.08 -12.53
N PHE A 21 -1.77 2.03 -12.09
CA PHE A 21 -2.39 0.89 -11.42
C PHE A 21 -3.09 1.30 -10.11
N LEU A 22 -2.47 2.19 -9.34
CA LEU A 22 -3.07 2.76 -8.14
C LEU A 22 -4.34 3.56 -8.48
N ALA A 23 -4.32 4.39 -9.51
CA ALA A 23 -5.50 5.15 -9.96
C ALA A 23 -6.66 4.24 -10.37
N PHE A 24 -6.38 3.09 -10.99
CA PHE A 24 -7.39 2.08 -11.27
C PHE A 24 -7.93 1.40 -10.00
N ALA A 25 -7.07 1.10 -9.03
CA ALA A 25 -7.48 0.53 -7.75
C ALA A 25 -8.37 1.50 -6.96
N VAL A 26 -8.00 2.78 -6.91
CA VAL A 26 -8.76 3.86 -6.24
C VAL A 26 -10.17 4.04 -6.81
N LYS A 27 -10.41 3.71 -8.09
CA LYS A 27 -11.78 3.72 -8.65
C LYS A 27 -12.69 2.65 -8.03
N LYS A 28 -12.15 1.60 -7.42
CA LYS A 28 -12.91 0.49 -6.80
C LYS A 28 -12.89 0.47 -5.28
N ILE A 29 -11.90 1.08 -4.62
CA ILE A 29 -11.75 1.11 -3.16
C ILE A 29 -11.56 2.53 -2.64
N ALA A 30 -11.94 2.78 -1.38
CA ALA A 30 -11.77 4.10 -0.77
C ALA A 30 -10.31 4.56 -0.86
N LEU A 31 -10.11 5.81 -1.28
CA LEU A 31 -8.80 6.43 -1.51
C LEU A 31 -7.82 6.19 -0.35
N GLY A 32 -8.29 6.32 0.90
CA GLY A 32 -7.47 6.12 2.10
C GLY A 32 -6.96 4.68 2.27
N VAL A 33 -7.73 3.67 1.88
CA VAL A 33 -7.30 2.26 1.94
C VAL A 33 -6.31 1.96 0.84
N ALA A 34 -6.56 2.47 -0.36
CA ALA A 34 -5.69 2.27 -1.51
C ALA A 34 -4.27 2.81 -1.23
N TYR A 35 -4.17 4.05 -0.73
CA TYR A 35 -2.87 4.64 -0.37
C TYR A 35 -2.19 3.92 0.80
N ALA A 36 -2.94 3.56 1.85
CA ALA A 36 -2.38 2.84 2.99
C ALA A 36 -1.79 1.48 2.58
N LEU A 37 -2.48 0.74 1.70
CA LEU A 37 -1.97 -0.52 1.17
C LEU A 37 -0.77 -0.31 0.24
N TRP A 38 -0.82 0.69 -0.63
CA TRP A 38 0.24 0.95 -1.59
C TRP A 38 1.56 1.32 -0.91
N GLU A 39 1.53 2.30 -0.01
CA GLU A 39 2.71 2.70 0.78
C GLU A 39 3.20 1.55 1.67
N GLY A 40 2.26 0.84 2.31
CA GLY A 40 2.57 -0.27 3.19
C GLY A 40 3.30 -1.43 2.50
N ILE A 41 2.78 -1.87 1.36
CA ILE A 41 3.38 -2.94 0.56
C ILE A 41 4.75 -2.51 0.01
N GLY A 42 4.87 -1.25 -0.42
CA GLY A 42 6.14 -0.68 -0.88
C GLY A 42 7.21 -0.76 0.20
N ILE A 43 6.93 -0.27 1.41
CA ILE A 43 7.88 -0.27 2.54
C ILE A 43 8.25 -1.70 2.95
N LEU A 44 7.28 -2.63 2.97
CA LEU A 44 7.52 -4.05 3.27
C LEU A 44 8.48 -4.68 2.25
N LEU A 45 8.23 -4.47 0.95
CA LEU A 45 9.08 -4.98 -0.13
C LEU A 45 10.48 -4.36 -0.08
N ILE A 46 10.58 -3.03 0.06
CA ILE A 46 11.87 -2.32 0.15
C ILE A 46 12.67 -2.86 1.33
N THR A 47 12.04 -3.03 2.48
CA THR A 47 12.73 -3.55 3.67
C THR A 47 13.16 -5.00 3.47
N LEU A 48 12.31 -5.85 2.89
CA LEU A 48 12.64 -7.24 2.59
C LEU A 48 13.85 -7.34 1.63
N PHE A 49 13.82 -6.57 0.54
CA PHE A 49 14.95 -6.50 -0.38
C PHE A 49 16.20 -5.90 0.26
N SER A 50 16.08 -4.93 1.16
CA SER A 50 17.21 -4.38 1.93
C SER A 50 17.91 -5.46 2.73
N VAL A 51 17.15 -6.32 3.43
CA VAL A 51 17.71 -7.42 4.23
C VAL A 51 18.32 -8.50 3.33
N LEU A 52 17.63 -8.87 2.24
CA LEU A 52 18.08 -9.96 1.35
C LEU A 52 19.30 -9.57 0.50
N LEU A 53 19.39 -8.33 0.03
CA LEU A 53 20.48 -7.88 -0.86
C LEU A 53 21.68 -7.31 -0.10
N PHE A 54 21.46 -6.67 1.04
CA PHE A 54 22.51 -5.96 1.79
C PHE A 54 22.89 -6.65 3.11
N ASP A 55 22.30 -7.81 3.43
CA ASP A 55 22.51 -8.57 4.68
C ASP A 55 22.36 -7.69 5.94
N GLU A 56 21.51 -6.67 5.83
CA GLU A 56 21.41 -5.64 6.83
C GLU A 56 20.73 -6.22 8.08
N SER A 57 21.43 -6.16 9.21
CA SER A 57 20.92 -6.66 10.49
C SER A 57 19.56 -6.05 10.81
N LEU A 58 18.53 -6.90 10.81
CA LEU A 58 17.19 -6.56 11.26
C LEU A 58 17.22 -6.28 12.77
N SER A 59 17.48 -5.03 13.14
CA SER A 59 17.35 -4.58 14.52
C SER A 59 15.92 -4.81 15.01
N LEU A 60 15.78 -5.18 16.29
CA LEU A 60 14.48 -5.34 16.97
C LEU A 60 13.54 -4.14 16.73
N LEU A 61 14.11 -2.93 16.61
CA LEU A 61 13.35 -1.71 16.29
C LEU A 61 12.73 -1.72 14.89
N LYS A 62 13.44 -2.23 13.86
CA LYS A 62 12.90 -2.35 12.49
C LYS A 62 11.74 -3.35 12.45
N ILE A 63 11.86 -4.45 13.19
CA ILE A 63 10.80 -5.47 13.31
C ILE A 63 9.56 -4.89 13.99
N ALA A 64 9.74 -4.16 15.10
CA ALA A 64 8.63 -3.48 15.78
C ALA A 64 7.93 -2.44 14.88
N GLY A 65 8.72 -1.69 14.10
CA GLY A 65 8.21 -0.73 13.12
C GLY A 65 7.39 -1.42 12.01
N LEU A 66 7.90 -2.50 11.43
CA LEU A 66 7.17 -3.28 10.42
C LEU A 66 5.88 -3.86 10.98
N THR A 67 5.92 -4.42 12.19
CA THR A 67 4.74 -5.01 12.83
C THR A 67 3.67 -3.94 13.06
N THR A 68 4.06 -2.76 13.55
CA THR A 68 3.16 -1.62 13.75
C THR A 68 2.56 -1.12 12.42
N LEU A 69 3.37 -1.06 11.36
CA LEU A 69 2.92 -0.71 10.02
C LEU A 69 1.86 -1.69 9.49
N VAL A 70 2.09 -2.99 9.64
CA VAL A 70 1.12 -4.03 9.26
C VAL A 70 -0.17 -3.89 10.05
N ILE A 71 -0.09 -3.66 11.36
CA ILE A 71 -1.26 -3.43 12.22
C ILE A 71 -2.05 -2.19 11.75
N GLY A 72 -1.37 -1.10 11.41
CA GLY A 72 -1.98 0.12 10.87
C GLY A 72 -2.74 -0.12 9.57
N ILE A 73 -2.17 -0.88 8.64
CA ILE A 73 -2.82 -1.25 7.37
C ILE A 73 -4.09 -2.07 7.63
N VAL A 74 -4.01 -3.07 8.52
CA VAL A 74 -5.16 -3.92 8.88
C VAL A 74 -6.27 -3.11 9.54
N LEU A 75 -5.92 -2.16 10.41
CA LEU A 75 -6.86 -1.22 11.03
C LEU A 75 -7.56 -0.34 9.98
N ILE A 76 -6.82 0.25 9.04
CA ILE A 76 -7.38 1.09 7.97
C ILE A 76 -8.31 0.26 7.05
N LYS A 77 -7.89 -0.96 6.70
CA LYS A 77 -8.71 -1.90 5.92
C LYS A 77 -10.01 -2.23 6.66
N SER A 78 -9.95 -2.51 7.96
CA SER A 78 -11.11 -2.88 8.79
C SER A 78 -12.05 -1.70 9.04
N GLY A 79 -11.50 -0.51 9.30
CA GLY A 79 -12.28 0.72 9.49
C GLY A 79 -13.05 1.14 8.24
N THR A 80 -12.52 0.83 7.06
CA THR A 80 -13.21 1.09 5.80
C THR A 80 -14.28 0.05 5.48
N GLN A 81 -14.10 -1.22 5.88
CA GLN A 81 -15.12 -2.27 5.74
C GLN A 81 -16.38 -2.00 6.58
N LYS A 82 -16.28 -1.21 7.67
CA LYS A 82 -17.41 -0.92 8.56
C LYS A 82 -18.47 0.04 7.98
N LYS A 83 -18.29 0.57 6.75
CA LYS A 83 -19.34 1.35 6.05
C LYS A 83 -20.15 0.56 5.00
N ALA A 84 -19.93 -0.74 4.82
CA ALA A 84 -20.69 -1.57 3.90
C ALA A 84 -21.80 -2.44 4.56
N SER A 85 -22.08 -2.24 5.85
CA SER A 85 -23.15 -2.98 6.57
C SER A 85 -24.03 -2.06 7.43
N SER A 86 -24.48 -0.94 6.86
CA SER A 86 -25.53 -0.10 7.46
C SER A 86 -26.49 0.51 6.41
N LYS A 87 -26.56 -0.10 5.21
CA LYS A 87 -27.54 0.25 4.17
C LYS A 87 -28.34 -0.97 3.70
N GLN A 88 -28.53 -1.96 4.56
CA GLN A 88 -29.34 -3.15 4.26
C GLN A 88 -30.43 -3.44 5.29
N GLU A 89 -30.45 -2.74 6.44
CA GLU A 89 -31.51 -2.91 7.45
C GLU A 89 -32.74 -2.01 7.20
N VAL A 90 -32.57 -0.87 6.52
CA VAL A 90 -33.68 0.08 6.29
C VAL A 90 -34.60 -0.34 5.14
N ALA A 91 -34.17 -1.23 4.25
CA ALA A 91 -34.96 -1.69 3.10
C ALA A 91 -35.90 -2.87 3.43
N HIS A 92 -35.65 -3.61 4.52
CA HIS A 92 -36.49 -4.75 4.92
C HIS A 92 -37.58 -4.36 5.95
N ALA A 93 -37.49 -3.16 6.55
CA ALA A 93 -38.52 -2.62 7.44
C ALA A 93 -39.61 -1.80 6.70
N ALA A 94 -39.51 -1.68 5.38
CA ALA A 94 -40.41 -0.87 4.54
C ALA A 94 -41.16 -1.68 3.47
N VAL A 95 -41.18 -3.02 3.59
CA VAL A 95 -42.01 -3.93 2.77
C VAL A 95 -42.92 -4.72 3.69
#